data_AF-A0A258PZ55-F1
#
_entry.id   AF-A0A258PZ55-F1
#
_cell.length_a   1.000
_cell.length_b   1.000
_cell.length_c   1.000
_cell.angle_alpha   90.00
_cell.angle_beta   90.00
_cell.angle_gamma   90.00
#
_symmetry.space_group_name_H-M   'P 1'
#
loop_
_entity.id
_entity.type
_entity.pdbx_description
1 polymer ?
#
loop_
_entity_poly.entity_id
_entity_poly.type
_entity_poly.pdbx_seq_one_letter_code
_entity_poly.pdbx_strand_id
1 'polypeptide(L)'
;KAKPELKLTKIVVSEAGASVYSASEYASKELPDMDVSLRGAVSIARRLQDPLAELVKIDPKSIGVGQYQHDVMQTQLAKSLVAVVEDCVNAVGVDVNTASAPLLARVSGLSNTVAEGIVAYRDSKGAFKSRADLKNVPRLGDKTYEQAAGFLRIMNGDDPLDASAVHP
;
A
#
# COMPACT_ATOMS: atom_id res chain seq x y z
N LYS A 1 30.14 -20.34 -4.71
CA LYS A 1 30.78 -20.43 -3.38
C LYS A 1 30.39 -19.19 -2.59
N ALA A 2 29.74 -19.36 -1.43
CA ALA A 2 29.25 -18.24 -0.63
C ALA A 2 30.42 -17.37 -0.15
N LYS A 3 30.25 -16.05 -0.23
CA LYS A 3 31.14 -15.01 0.29
C LYS A 3 30.78 -14.77 1.77
N PRO A 4 31.43 -15.46 2.73
CA PRO A 4 30.98 -15.43 4.13
C PRO A 4 31.17 -14.05 4.78
N GLU A 5 32.02 -13.19 4.19
CA GLU A 5 32.21 -11.80 4.60
C GLU A 5 30.95 -10.93 4.45
N LEU A 6 30.03 -11.32 3.55
CA LEU A 6 28.84 -10.51 3.25
C LEU A 6 27.70 -10.66 4.29
N LYS A 7 27.87 -11.50 5.33
CA LYS A 7 26.89 -11.70 6.43
C LYS A 7 25.43 -11.81 5.94
N LEU A 8 25.21 -12.53 4.85
CA LEU A 8 23.91 -12.62 4.20
C LEU A 8 22.97 -13.53 4.99
N THR A 9 21.71 -13.10 5.12
CA THR A 9 20.63 -13.91 5.67
C THR A 9 19.68 -14.29 4.53
N LYS A 10 19.39 -15.58 4.38
CA LYS A 10 18.40 -16.07 3.41
C LYS A 10 17.04 -16.18 4.10
N ILE A 11 15.99 -15.69 3.44
CA ILE A 11 14.61 -15.76 3.92
C ILE A 11 13.75 -16.24 2.75
N VAL A 12 12.83 -17.18 3.05
CA VAL A 12 11.86 -17.66 2.06
C VAL A 12 10.65 -16.74 2.09
N VAL A 13 10.22 -16.29 0.90
CA VAL A 13 9.09 -15.37 0.73
C VAL A 13 8.11 -16.00 -0.23
N SER A 14 6.81 -15.86 0.05
CA SER A 14 5.77 -16.30 -0.88
C SER A 14 5.87 -15.52 -2.19
N GLU A 15 5.79 -16.20 -3.33
CA GLU A 15 5.71 -15.59 -4.67
C GLU A 15 4.26 -15.32 -5.10
N ALA A 16 3.29 -15.65 -4.24
CA ALA A 16 1.88 -15.65 -4.59
C ALA A 16 1.42 -14.24 -5.05
N GLY A 17 0.81 -14.16 -6.24
CA GLY A 17 0.42 -12.91 -6.90
C GLY A 17 1.54 -12.10 -7.56
N ALA A 18 2.83 -12.48 -7.46
CA ALA A 18 3.94 -11.72 -8.05
C ALA A 18 3.88 -11.69 -9.58
N SER A 19 3.44 -12.78 -10.22
CA SER A 19 3.19 -12.84 -11.66
C SER A 19 2.01 -11.96 -12.10
N VAL A 20 1.00 -11.82 -11.25
CA VAL A 20 -0.15 -10.93 -11.50
C VAL A 20 0.28 -9.47 -11.36
N TYR A 21 1.09 -9.14 -10.35
CA TYR A 21 1.71 -7.83 -10.23
C TYR A 21 2.54 -7.51 -11.48
N SER A 22 3.47 -8.39 -11.88
CA SER A 22 4.43 -8.07 -12.94
C SER A 22 3.79 -7.77 -14.30
N ALA A 23 2.67 -8.43 -14.58
CA ALA A 23 1.85 -8.22 -15.78
C ALA A 23 0.81 -7.09 -15.64
N SER A 24 0.70 -6.45 -14.47
CA SER A 24 -0.28 -5.40 -14.23
C SER A 24 0.07 -4.07 -14.92
N GLU A 25 -0.97 -3.28 -15.21
CA GLU A 25 -0.79 -1.90 -15.68
C GLU A 25 -0.04 -1.05 -14.63
N TYR A 26 -0.31 -1.28 -13.34
CA TYR A 26 0.37 -0.57 -12.25
C TYR A 26 1.88 -0.82 -12.27
N ALA A 27 2.32 -2.09 -12.34
CA ALA A 27 3.74 -2.42 -12.43
C ALA A 27 4.38 -1.89 -13.72
N SER A 28 3.62 -1.83 -14.81
CA SER A 28 4.10 -1.23 -16.07
C SER A 28 4.34 0.27 -15.96
N LYS A 29 3.54 0.98 -15.15
CA LYS A 29 3.77 2.41 -14.85
C LYS A 29 4.91 2.60 -13.84
N GLU A 30 5.02 1.71 -12.85
CA GLU A 30 6.04 1.79 -11.80
C GLU A 30 7.45 1.44 -12.33
N LEU A 31 7.54 0.50 -13.29
CA LEU A 31 8.79 -0.05 -13.83
C LEU A 31 8.72 -0.14 -15.37
N PRO A 32 8.60 0.99 -16.09
CA PRO A 32 8.32 0.99 -17.53
C PRO A 32 9.40 0.32 -18.36
N ASP A 33 10.67 0.53 -18.02
CA ASP A 33 11.82 0.03 -18.79
C ASP A 33 12.28 -1.38 -18.36
N MET A 34 11.50 -2.05 -17.51
CA MET A 34 11.85 -3.38 -16.99
C MET A 34 11.01 -4.47 -17.63
N ASP A 35 11.65 -5.58 -18.02
CA ASP A 35 10.96 -6.77 -18.52
C ASP A 35 10.01 -7.38 -17.47
N VAL A 36 8.90 -7.94 -17.95
CA VAL A 36 7.85 -8.53 -17.09
C VAL A 36 8.41 -9.61 -16.17
N SER A 37 9.37 -10.42 -16.62
CA SER A 37 9.98 -11.47 -15.79
C SER A 37 10.77 -10.91 -14.61
N LEU A 38 11.40 -9.74 -14.76
CA LEU A 38 12.21 -9.10 -13.72
C LEU A 38 11.36 -8.34 -12.70
N ARG A 39 10.20 -7.80 -13.11
CA ARG A 39 9.27 -7.12 -12.20
C ARG A 39 8.76 -8.05 -11.09
N GLY A 40 8.59 -9.34 -11.37
CA GLY A 40 8.23 -10.34 -10.37
C GLY A 40 9.29 -10.45 -9.26
N ALA A 41 10.57 -10.47 -9.62
CA ALA A 41 11.67 -10.50 -8.66
C ALA A 41 11.74 -9.23 -7.79
N VAL A 42 11.44 -8.07 -8.38
CA VAL A 42 11.32 -6.80 -7.61
C VAL A 42 10.21 -6.91 -6.56
N SER A 43 9.06 -7.49 -6.92
CA SER A 43 7.95 -7.69 -5.98
C SER A 43 8.33 -8.64 -4.83
N ILE A 44 9.03 -9.74 -5.12
CA ILE A 44 9.53 -10.66 -4.08
C ILE A 44 10.48 -9.95 -3.12
N ALA A 45 11.41 -9.15 -3.64
CA ALA A 45 12.36 -8.41 -2.82
C ALA A 45 11.67 -7.36 -1.92
N ARG A 46 10.71 -6.61 -2.47
CA ARG A 46 9.95 -5.60 -1.71
C ARG A 46 9.05 -6.21 -0.66
N ARG A 47 8.44 -7.36 -0.95
CA ARG A 47 7.62 -8.11 0.01
C ARG A 47 8.42 -8.56 1.23
N LEU A 48 9.72 -8.82 1.08
CA LEU A 48 10.59 -9.12 2.23
C LEU A 48 10.79 -7.89 3.14
N GLN A 49 10.85 -6.70 2.55
CA GLN A 49 11.07 -5.44 3.27
C GLN A 49 9.80 -4.99 4.00
N ASP A 50 8.68 -5.00 3.29
CA ASP A 50 7.35 -4.67 3.81
C ASP A 50 6.29 -5.48 3.04
N PRO A 51 5.80 -6.59 3.61
CA PRO A 51 4.79 -7.42 2.96
C PRO A 51 3.49 -6.66 2.68
N LEU A 52 3.06 -5.78 3.59
CA LEU A 52 1.79 -5.08 3.47
C LEU A 52 1.84 -4.09 2.33
N ALA A 53 2.85 -3.23 2.28
CA ALA A 53 3.00 -2.20 1.25
C ALA A 53 3.14 -2.78 -0.16
N GLU A 54 3.65 -4.01 -0.29
CA GLU A 54 3.79 -4.68 -1.58
C GLU A 54 2.54 -5.49 -1.97
N LEU A 55 1.92 -6.23 -1.04
CA LEU A 55 0.74 -7.06 -1.33
C LEU A 55 -0.50 -6.24 -1.70
N VAL A 56 -0.67 -5.03 -1.16
CA VAL A 56 -1.79 -4.14 -1.51
C VAL A 56 -1.81 -3.68 -2.97
N LYS A 57 -0.69 -3.84 -3.70
CA LYS A 57 -0.58 -3.51 -5.13
C LYS A 57 -1.23 -4.55 -6.04
N ILE A 58 -1.62 -5.70 -5.48
CA ILE A 58 -2.21 -6.83 -6.20
C ILE A 58 -3.71 -6.86 -5.90
N ASP A 59 -4.54 -7.26 -6.87
CA ASP A 59 -5.94 -7.58 -6.60
C ASP A 59 -5.99 -8.68 -5.52
N PRO A 60 -6.65 -8.47 -4.36
CA PRO A 60 -6.60 -9.43 -3.26
C PRO A 60 -6.98 -10.87 -3.66
N LYS A 61 -7.93 -11.04 -4.59
CA LYS A 61 -8.33 -12.36 -5.10
C LYS A 61 -7.23 -13.08 -5.88
N SER A 62 -6.27 -12.32 -6.40
CA SER A 62 -5.16 -12.80 -7.22
C SER A 62 -3.90 -13.09 -6.41
N ILE A 63 -3.91 -12.84 -5.10
CA ILE A 63 -2.79 -13.18 -4.23
C ILE A 63 -2.61 -14.69 -4.15
N GLY A 64 -3.67 -15.50 -4.27
CA GLY A 64 -3.56 -16.97 -4.19
C GLY A 64 -3.59 -17.46 -2.74
N VAL A 65 -4.77 -17.39 -2.11
CA VAL A 65 -4.93 -17.63 -0.67
C VAL A 65 -5.40 -19.04 -0.31
N GLY A 66 -5.64 -19.90 -1.32
CA GLY A 66 -6.05 -21.28 -1.09
C GLY A 66 -6.17 -22.09 -2.38
N GLN A 67 -6.15 -23.41 -2.24
CA GLN A 67 -6.15 -24.36 -3.35
C GLN A 67 -7.39 -24.26 -4.26
N TYR A 68 -8.57 -24.14 -3.65
CA TYR A 68 -9.86 -24.11 -4.35
C TYR A 68 -10.46 -22.70 -4.44
N GLN A 69 -9.61 -21.66 -4.42
CA GLN A 69 -10.08 -20.27 -4.46
C GLN A 69 -10.90 -19.93 -5.71
N HIS A 70 -10.71 -20.67 -6.80
CA HIS A 70 -11.44 -20.48 -8.05
C HIS A 70 -12.80 -21.19 -8.06
N ASP A 71 -13.02 -22.11 -7.12
CA ASP A 71 -14.23 -22.93 -7.03
C ASP A 71 -15.28 -22.35 -6.06
N VAL A 72 -14.98 -21.22 -5.43
CA VAL A 72 -15.90 -20.49 -4.53
C VAL A 72 -16.59 -19.33 -5.23
N MET A 73 -17.63 -18.78 -4.60
CA MET A 73 -18.32 -17.58 -5.08
C MET A 73 -17.37 -16.37 -5.11
N GLN A 74 -16.93 -15.98 -6.30
CA GLN A 74 -15.90 -14.95 -6.50
C GLN A 74 -16.28 -13.58 -5.93
N THR A 75 -17.57 -13.23 -5.95
CA THR A 75 -18.07 -11.97 -5.37
C THR A 75 -17.93 -11.93 -3.85
N GLN A 76 -18.23 -13.05 -3.17
CA GLN A 76 -18.08 -13.16 -1.72
C GLN A 76 -16.60 -13.21 -1.33
N LEU A 77 -15.78 -13.95 -2.08
CA LEU A 77 -14.33 -14.00 -1.87
C LEU A 77 -13.71 -12.61 -1.99
N ALA A 78 -13.99 -11.89 -3.08
CA ALA A 78 -13.47 -10.54 -3.29
C ALA A 78 -13.87 -9.58 -2.16
N LYS A 79 -15.14 -9.59 -1.75
CA LYS A 79 -15.62 -8.75 -0.64
C LYS A 79 -14.90 -9.08 0.67
N SER A 80 -14.73 -10.37 0.98
CA SER A 80 -14.05 -10.82 2.20
C SER A 80 -12.58 -10.40 2.20
N LEU A 81 -11.86 -10.62 1.10
CA LEU A 81 -10.44 -10.27 1.01
C LEU A 81 -10.21 -8.76 1.02
N VAL A 82 -11.08 -7.97 0.40
CA VAL A 82 -11.02 -6.50 0.48
C VAL A 82 -11.18 -6.04 1.94
N ALA A 83 -12.15 -6.59 2.67
CA ALA A 83 -12.35 -6.26 4.09
C ALA A 83 -11.10 -6.58 4.94
N VAL A 84 -10.48 -7.76 4.74
CA VAL A 84 -9.24 -8.13 5.45
C VAL A 84 -8.10 -7.17 5.11
N VAL A 85 -7.97 -6.77 3.85
CA VAL A 85 -6.94 -5.80 3.44
C VAL A 85 -7.16 -4.45 4.09
N GLU A 86 -8.41 -3.95 4.11
CA GLU A 86 -8.77 -2.72 4.80
C GLU A 86 -8.45 -2.81 6.31
N ASP A 87 -8.86 -3.89 6.97
CA ASP A 87 -8.58 -4.11 8.40
C ASP A 87 -7.06 -4.10 8.68
N CYS A 88 -6.27 -4.82 7.89
CA CYS A 88 -4.82 -4.86 8.05
C CYS A 88 -4.16 -3.50 7.84
N VAL A 89 -4.54 -2.77 6.79
CA VAL A 89 -3.95 -1.45 6.47
C VAL A 89 -4.28 -0.45 7.57
N ASN A 90 -5.53 -0.40 8.02
CA ASN A 90 -5.95 0.56 9.05
C ASN A 90 -5.41 0.19 10.44
N ALA A 91 -5.26 -1.10 10.76
CA ALA A 91 -4.62 -1.54 12.00
C ALA A 91 -3.13 -1.16 12.05
N VAL A 92 -2.40 -1.29 10.94
CA VAL A 92 -0.99 -0.91 10.86
C VAL A 92 -0.84 0.60 10.80
N GLY A 93 -1.73 1.31 10.12
CA GLY A 93 -1.64 2.75 9.81
C GLY A 93 -0.58 3.05 8.76
N VAL A 94 -0.69 4.22 8.14
CA VAL A 94 0.04 4.54 6.90
C VAL A 94 0.73 5.88 7.03
N ASP A 95 2.05 5.93 6.77
CA ASP A 95 2.76 7.22 6.63
C ASP A 95 2.39 7.88 5.30
N VAL A 96 1.68 8.99 5.37
CA VAL A 96 1.11 9.67 4.20
C VAL A 96 2.19 10.25 3.27
N ASN A 97 3.38 10.50 3.79
CA ASN A 97 4.49 11.08 3.01
C ASN A 97 5.26 10.04 2.20
N THR A 98 5.14 8.75 2.53
CA THR A 98 5.90 7.67 1.88
C THR A 98 5.01 6.63 1.19
N ALA A 99 3.76 6.49 1.64
CA ALA A 99 2.83 5.50 1.11
C ALA A 99 2.55 5.64 -0.38
N SER A 100 2.34 4.50 -1.06
CA SER A 100 1.91 4.46 -2.45
C SER A 100 0.41 4.74 -2.56
N ALA A 101 -0.06 5.15 -3.75
CA ALA A 101 -1.49 5.32 -4.01
C ALA A 101 -2.31 4.04 -3.74
N PRO A 102 -1.87 2.82 -4.14
CA PRO A 102 -2.58 1.59 -3.77
C PRO A 102 -2.71 1.35 -2.28
N LEU A 103 -1.70 1.71 -1.48
CA LEU A 103 -1.76 1.58 -0.02
C LEU A 103 -2.75 2.60 0.58
N LEU A 104 -2.66 3.87 0.15
CA LEU A 104 -3.59 4.93 0.58
C LEU A 104 -5.04 4.61 0.23
N ALA A 105 -5.28 3.99 -0.92
CA ALA A 105 -6.63 3.59 -1.35
C ALA A 105 -7.29 2.52 -0.46
N ARG A 106 -6.54 1.91 0.47
CA ARG A 106 -7.06 0.95 1.47
C ARG A 106 -7.27 1.56 2.85
N VAL A 107 -6.94 2.85 3.01
CA VAL A 107 -7.21 3.59 4.24
C VAL A 107 -8.70 3.92 4.31
N SER A 108 -9.28 3.81 5.50
CA SER A 108 -10.69 4.10 5.78
C SER A 108 -11.11 5.46 5.21
N GLY A 109 -12.22 5.48 4.48
CA GLY A 109 -12.78 6.68 3.87
C GLY A 109 -12.07 7.18 2.60
N LEU A 110 -10.89 6.64 2.24
CA LEU A 110 -10.19 7.04 1.02
C LEU A 110 -10.66 6.21 -0.18
N SER A 111 -10.67 6.86 -1.35
CA SER A 111 -10.88 6.21 -2.64
C SER A 111 -9.61 6.29 -3.48
N ASN A 112 -9.51 5.50 -4.56
CA ASN A 112 -8.39 5.58 -5.51
C ASN A 112 -8.11 7.02 -5.96
N THR A 113 -9.16 7.79 -6.25
CA THR A 113 -9.03 9.18 -6.70
C THR A 113 -8.46 10.10 -5.63
N VAL A 114 -8.85 9.92 -4.37
CA VAL A 114 -8.31 10.72 -3.27
C VAL A 114 -6.87 10.30 -2.96
N ALA A 115 -6.57 9.00 -3.00
CA ALA A 115 -5.22 8.47 -2.83
C ALA A 115 -4.24 9.01 -3.88
N GLU A 116 -4.62 9.02 -5.15
CA GLU A 116 -3.85 9.66 -6.23
C GLU A 116 -3.70 11.16 -6.00
N GLY A 117 -4.75 11.83 -5.54
CA GLY A 117 -4.72 13.25 -5.19
C GLY A 117 -3.74 13.59 -4.07
N ILE A 118 -3.65 12.75 -3.04
CA ILE A 118 -2.67 12.89 -1.94
C ILE A 118 -1.24 12.79 -2.47
N VAL A 119 -0.96 11.77 -3.30
CA VAL A 119 0.37 11.59 -3.91
C VAL A 119 0.72 12.78 -4.80
N ALA A 120 -0.18 13.20 -5.69
CA ALA A 120 0.03 14.35 -6.56
C ALA A 120 0.22 15.66 -5.77
N TYR A 121 -0.48 15.82 -4.65
CA TYR A 121 -0.30 16.96 -3.77
C TYR A 121 1.10 16.98 -3.17
N ARG A 122 1.58 15.88 -2.57
CA ARG A 122 2.93 15.87 -1.99
C ARG A 122 4.03 15.98 -3.03
N ASP A 123 3.83 15.43 -4.22
CA ASP A 123 4.80 15.52 -5.31
C ASP A 123 4.96 16.97 -5.82
N SER A 124 3.90 17.78 -5.75
CA SER A 124 3.89 19.17 -6.20
C SER A 124 4.16 20.22 -5.11
N LYS A 125 3.79 19.92 -3.85
CA LYS A 125 3.87 20.85 -2.71
C LYS A 125 4.93 20.46 -1.68
N GLY A 126 5.50 19.27 -1.79
CA GLY A 126 6.37 18.69 -0.78
C GLY A 126 5.59 17.90 0.28
N ALA A 127 6.33 17.33 1.23
CA ALA A 127 5.78 16.53 2.31
C ALA A 127 4.78 17.32 3.18
N PHE A 128 3.72 16.65 3.62
CA PHE A 128 2.79 17.15 4.63
C PHE A 128 3.52 17.28 5.98
N LYS A 129 3.30 18.39 6.69
CA LYS A 129 3.91 18.65 8.00
C LYS A 129 2.94 18.43 9.15
N SER A 130 1.64 18.51 8.88
CA SER A 130 0.58 18.21 9.83
C SER A 130 -0.62 17.55 9.15
N ARG A 131 -1.45 16.82 9.90
CA ARG A 131 -2.68 16.23 9.35
C ARG A 131 -3.64 17.30 8.84
N ALA A 132 -3.62 18.49 9.46
CA ALA A 132 -4.42 19.62 9.00
C ALA A 132 -4.12 19.99 7.53
N ASP A 133 -2.89 19.77 7.06
CA ASP A 133 -2.50 20.03 5.66
C ASP A 133 -3.27 19.15 4.66
N LEU A 134 -3.73 17.96 5.08
CA LEU A 134 -4.49 17.04 4.23
C LEU A 134 -5.82 17.64 3.76
N LYS A 135 -6.38 18.61 4.50
CA LYS A 135 -7.59 19.33 4.09
C LYS A 135 -7.39 20.18 2.82
N ASN A 136 -6.14 20.45 2.45
CA ASN A 136 -5.82 21.14 1.20
C ASN A 136 -5.81 20.20 -0.02
N VAL A 137 -5.92 18.88 0.19
CA VAL A 137 -5.94 17.90 -0.90
C VAL A 137 -7.28 17.98 -1.63
N PRO A 138 -7.30 18.18 -2.96
CA PRO A 138 -8.53 18.22 -3.72
C PRO A 138 -9.38 16.96 -3.51
N ARG A 139 -10.69 17.13 -3.33
CA ARG A 139 -11.69 16.05 -3.12
C ARG A 139 -11.56 15.30 -1.79
N LEU A 140 -10.66 15.71 -0.89
CA LEU A 140 -10.63 15.25 0.49
C LEU A 140 -11.54 16.16 1.33
N GLY A 141 -12.82 15.80 1.41
CA GLY A 141 -13.81 16.57 2.19
C GLY A 141 -13.73 16.29 3.69
N ASP A 142 -14.40 17.11 4.50
CA ASP A 142 -14.35 17.01 5.97
C ASP A 142 -14.75 15.62 6.50
N LYS A 143 -15.76 14.98 5.90
CA LYS A 143 -16.16 13.63 6.31
C LYS A 143 -15.10 12.58 5.98
N THR A 144 -14.48 12.69 4.80
CA THR A 144 -13.39 11.80 4.39
C THR A 144 -12.17 12.00 5.29
N TYR A 145 -11.86 13.26 5.64
CA TYR A 145 -10.81 13.58 6.60
C TYR A 145 -11.08 12.91 7.96
N GLU A 146 -12.27 13.09 8.53
CA GLU A 146 -12.67 12.47 9.81
C GLU A 146 -12.55 10.93 9.78
N GLN A 147 -12.87 10.28 8.66
CA GLN A 147 -12.73 8.82 8.57
C GLN A 147 -11.27 8.35 8.42
N ALA A 148 -10.41 9.15 7.77
CA ALA A 148 -9.06 8.73 7.41
C ALA A 148 -7.98 9.21 8.39
N ALA A 149 -8.17 10.36 9.05
CA ALA A 149 -7.10 11.08 9.74
C ALA A 149 -6.40 10.26 10.82
N GLY A 150 -7.14 9.46 11.61
CA GLY A 150 -6.54 8.60 12.65
C GLY A 150 -5.63 7.49 12.11
N PHE A 151 -5.75 7.13 10.83
CA PHE A 151 -4.98 6.07 10.18
C PHE A 151 -3.81 6.59 9.33
N LEU A 152 -3.86 7.88 8.95
CA LEU A 152 -2.78 8.56 8.26
C LEU A 152 -1.81 9.16 9.27
N ARG A 153 -0.53 8.83 9.18
CA ARG A 153 0.52 9.35 10.06
C ARG A 153 1.46 10.27 9.31
N ILE A 154 2.03 11.23 10.04
CA ILE A 154 3.10 12.10 9.55
C ILE A 154 4.29 11.92 10.48
N MET A 155 5.32 11.24 9.98
CA MET A 155 6.54 11.03 10.74
C MET A 155 7.40 12.29 10.71
N ASN A 156 7.88 12.73 11.89
CA ASN A 156 8.70 13.95 12.04
C ASN A 156 8.00 15.23 11.54
N GLY A 157 6.68 15.34 11.76
CA GLY A 157 5.90 16.55 11.48
C GLY A 157 6.01 17.61 12.59
N ASP A 158 5.24 18.69 12.42
CA ASP A 158 5.18 19.81 13.37
C ASP A 158 4.39 19.45 14.65
N ASP A 159 3.37 18.58 14.54
CA ASP A 159 2.60 18.04 15.67
C ASP A 159 3.04 16.60 16.01
N PRO A 160 3.56 16.33 17.21
CA PRO A 160 3.93 14.98 17.65
C PRO A 160 2.78 13.97 17.66
N LEU A 161 1.53 14.42 17.84
CA LEU A 161 0.36 13.54 17.86
C LEU A 161 0.02 12.98 16.48
N ASP A 162 0.46 13.62 15.41
CA ASP A 162 0.26 13.16 14.03
C ASP A 162 1.06 11.89 13.70
N ALA A 163 2.06 11.56 14.51
CA ALA A 163 2.78 10.27 14.45
C ALA A 163 2.06 9.14 15.21
N SER A 164 0.96 9.43 15.92
CA SER A 164 0.22 8.48 16.74
C SER A 164 -1.10 8.04 16.07
N ALA A 165 -1.82 7.10 16.70
CA ALA A 165 -3.17 6.72 16.30
C ALA A 165 -4.27 7.59 16.96
N VAL A 166 -3.89 8.62 17.73
CA VAL A 166 -4.85 9.55 18.33
C VAL A 166 -5.47 10.37 17.21
N HIS A 167 -6.80 10.40 17.15
CA HIS A 167 -7.54 11.18 16.17
C HIS A 167 -7.39 12.69 16.45
N PRO A 168 -7.24 13.55 15.43
CA PRO A 168 -7.23 15.01 15.58
C PRO A 168 -8.47 15.59 16.26
#